data_AF-A0A1N6UR85-F1
#
_entry.id   AF-A0A1N6UR85-F1
#
_cell.length_a   1.000
_cell.length_b   1.000
_cell.length_c   1.000
_cell.angle_alpha   90.00
_cell.angle_beta   90.00
_cell.angle_gamma   90.00
#
_symmetry.space_group_name_H-M   'P 1'
#
loop_
_entity.id
_entity.type
_entity.pdbx_description
1 polymer ?
#
loop_
_entity_poly.entity_id
_entity_poly.type
_entity_poly.pdbx_seq_one_letter_code
_entity_poly.pdbx_strand_id
1 'polypeptide(L)'
;MTVRQIANQIVPGLHHRLRRERERLGLSQEEFARQLGITRVTQNYYENGSREPGLGYLSAFGQNGGDLLYLLFAEESGAEYAEILDWELFEKVWAWVQRVAVDTEGRPYPADLQTKAFRLAYRACRRAKRADPDGLDLTLLLGNAA
;
A
#
# COMPACT_ATOMS: atom_id res chain seq x y z
N MET A 1 -22.33 -19.54 24.64
CA MET A 1 -21.38 -19.12 23.59
C MET A 1 -20.11 -18.62 24.26
N THR A 2 -19.06 -19.42 24.25
CA THR A 2 -17.80 -19.08 24.93
C THR A 2 -17.05 -18.06 24.09
N VAL A 3 -16.85 -16.86 24.62
CA VAL A 3 -15.93 -15.88 24.06
C VAL A 3 -14.55 -16.53 24.11
N ARG A 4 -14.02 -17.00 22.96
CA ARG A 4 -12.61 -17.35 22.84
C ARG A 4 -11.85 -16.05 23.13
N GLN A 5 -11.29 -15.94 24.33
CA GLN A 5 -10.21 -14.98 24.57
C GLN A 5 -9.18 -15.22 23.47
N ILE A 6 -9.00 -14.24 22.59
CA ILE A 6 -7.81 -14.14 21.74
C ILE A 6 -6.69 -13.76 22.70
N ALA A 7 -6.27 -14.71 23.54
CA ALA A 7 -5.14 -14.52 24.42
C ALA A 7 -3.92 -14.30 23.50
N ASN A 8 -3.20 -13.19 23.72
CA ASN A 8 -1.87 -12.86 23.17
C ASN A 8 -1.15 -14.08 22.60
N GLN A 9 -1.38 -14.37 21.32
CA GLN A 9 -0.70 -15.44 20.62
C GLN A 9 -0.01 -14.79 19.45
N ILE A 10 1.31 -14.95 19.43
CA ILE A 10 2.17 -14.51 18.35
C ILE A 10 1.57 -15.09 17.09
N VAL A 11 1.15 -14.21 16.17
CA VAL A 11 0.60 -14.63 14.89
C VAL A 11 1.55 -15.67 14.30
N PRO A 12 1.11 -16.90 14.02
CA PRO A 12 2.00 -17.97 13.59
C PRO A 12 2.88 -17.54 12.41
N GLY A 13 4.18 -17.77 12.55
CA GLY A 13 5.19 -17.42 11.54
C GLY A 13 5.54 -15.92 11.43
N LEU A 14 4.96 -15.03 12.24
CA LEU A 14 5.25 -13.58 12.19
C LEU A 14 6.73 -13.27 12.40
N HIS A 15 7.39 -13.95 13.33
CA HIS A 15 8.82 -13.79 13.61
C HIS A 15 9.70 -14.16 12.40
N HIS A 16 9.34 -15.22 11.67
CA HIS A 16 10.01 -15.59 10.42
C HIS A 16 9.78 -14.55 9.31
N ARG A 17 8.54 -14.07 9.15
CA ARG A 17 8.21 -13.05 8.14
C ARG A 17 8.91 -11.73 8.44
N LEU A 18 9.01 -11.35 9.71
CA LEU A 18 9.73 -10.15 10.12
C LEU A 18 11.21 -10.24 9.77
N ARG A 19 11.83 -11.39 10.07
CA ARG A 19 13.22 -11.64 9.69
C ARG A 19 13.42 -11.59 8.18
N ARG A 20 12.52 -12.21 7.40
CA ARG A 20 12.55 -12.19 5.93
C ARG A 20 12.44 -10.76 5.40
N GLU A 21 11.55 -9.94 5.94
CA GLU A 21 11.41 -8.54 5.52
C GLU A 21 12.65 -7.71 5.79
N ARG A 22 13.28 -7.88 6.97
CA ARG A 22 14.57 -7.24 7.24
C ARG A 22 15.64 -7.66 6.23
N GLU A 23 15.73 -8.97 5.96
CA GLU A 23 16.70 -9.53 5.01
C GLU A 23 16.43 -9.06 3.58
N ARG A 24 15.15 -8.92 3.18
CA ARG A 24 14.73 -8.34 1.89
C ARG A 24 15.20 -6.89 1.73
N LEU A 25 15.17 -6.11 2.82
CA LEU A 25 15.69 -4.74 2.86
C LEU A 25 17.23 -4.67 2.88
N GLY A 26 17.92 -5.81 2.97
CA GLY A 26 19.38 -5.86 3.00
C GLY A 26 20.01 -5.35 4.31
N LEU A 27 19.25 -5.34 5.41
CA LEU A 27 19.67 -4.74 6.68
C LEU A 27 20.10 -5.80 7.71
N SER A 28 21.11 -5.48 8.51
CA SER A 28 21.42 -6.23 9.73
C SER A 28 20.39 -5.95 10.84
N GLN A 29 20.34 -6.80 11.88
CA GLN A 29 19.46 -6.56 13.04
C GLN A 29 19.74 -5.24 13.74
N GLU A 30 21.01 -4.80 13.78
CA GLU A 30 21.42 -3.54 14.40
C GLU A 30 20.93 -2.34 13.58
N GLU A 31 21.17 -2.35 12.27
CA GLU A 31 20.73 -1.27 11.37
C GLU A 31 19.23 -1.13 11.35
N PHE A 32 18.51 -2.24 11.31
CA PHE A 32 17.06 -2.27 11.31
C PHE A 32 16.48 -1.76 12.63
N ALA A 33 17.02 -2.21 13.76
CA ALA A 33 16.61 -1.72 15.08
C ALA A 33 16.80 -0.20 15.20
N ARG A 34 17.94 0.31 14.72
CA ARG A 34 18.24 1.74 14.71
C ARG A 34 17.25 2.54 13.87
N GLN A 35 16.88 2.06 12.67
CA GLN A 35 15.87 2.72 11.83
C GLN A 35 14.50 2.78 12.50
N LEU A 36 14.14 1.75 13.26
CA LEU A 36 12.86 1.64 13.96
C LEU A 36 12.85 2.29 15.36
N GLY A 37 13.96 2.93 15.77
CA GLY A 37 14.08 3.58 17.08
C GLY A 37 14.04 2.60 18.26
N ILE A 38 14.47 1.35 18.06
CA ILE A 38 14.53 0.31 19.10
C ILE A 38 15.95 -0.22 19.27
N THR A 39 16.16 -1.10 20.25
CA THR A 39 17.45 -1.78 20.45
C THR A 39 17.57 -3.04 19.60
N ARG A 40 18.79 -3.45 19.25
CA ARG A 40 19.04 -4.75 18.59
C ARG A 40 18.50 -5.94 19.40
N VAL A 41 18.55 -5.84 20.73
CA VAL A 41 18.00 -6.86 21.64
C VAL A 41 16.48 -6.98 21.47
N THR A 42 15.77 -5.84 21.39
CA THR A 42 14.34 -5.81 21.10
C THR A 42 14.03 -6.46 19.75
N GLN A 43 14.82 -6.16 18.71
CA GLN A 43 14.66 -6.79 17.40
C GLN A 43 14.85 -8.31 17.45
N ASN A 44 15.85 -8.78 18.21
CA ASN A 44 16.10 -10.21 18.38
C ASN A 44 14.90 -10.93 19.02
N TYR A 45 14.28 -10.33 20.06
CA TYR A 45 13.10 -10.90 20.69
C TYR A 45 11.89 -11.02 19.75
N TYR A 46 11.77 -10.12 18.78
CA TYR A 46 10.71 -10.21 17.78
C TYR A 46 11.02 -11.30 16.74
N GLU A 47 12.25 -11.36 16.23
CA GLU A 47 12.64 -12.34 15.20
C GLU A 47 12.77 -13.77 15.72
N ASN A 48 12.93 -13.96 17.03
CA ASN A 48 12.96 -15.29 17.66
C ASN A 48 11.60 -15.71 18.25
N GLY A 49 10.58 -14.86 18.15
CA GLY A 49 9.23 -15.16 18.65
C GLY A 49 9.13 -15.20 20.18
N SER A 50 10.03 -14.56 20.92
CA SER A 50 9.91 -14.43 22.38
C SER A 50 9.03 -13.26 22.80
N ARG A 51 8.78 -12.30 21.89
CA ARG A 51 7.94 -11.13 22.13
C ARG A 51 7.17 -10.73 20.88
N GLU A 52 5.98 -10.17 21.07
CA GLU A 52 5.21 -9.54 20.00
C GLU A 52 5.62 -8.08 19.78
N PRO A 53 5.74 -7.63 18.52
CA PRO A 53 5.89 -6.21 18.22
C PRO A 53 4.60 -5.44 18.52
N GLY A 54 4.73 -4.29 19.20
CA GLY A 54 3.59 -3.41 19.47
C GLY A 54 3.23 -2.50 18.29
N LEU A 55 2.10 -1.79 18.39
CA LEU A 55 1.63 -0.89 17.33
C LEU A 55 2.64 0.19 16.93
N GLY A 56 3.38 0.75 17.89
CA GLY A 56 4.43 1.74 17.59
C GLY A 56 5.55 1.16 16.73
N TYR A 57 5.95 -0.09 16.98
CA TYR A 57 6.92 -0.80 16.15
C TYR A 57 6.36 -1.04 14.75
N LEU A 58 5.12 -1.53 14.64
CA LEU A 58 4.49 -1.82 13.35
C LEU A 58 4.33 -0.56 12.50
N SER A 59 3.98 0.57 13.12
CA SER A 59 3.90 1.86 12.44
C SER A 59 5.26 2.30 11.90
N ALA A 60 6.31 2.24 12.73
CA ALA A 60 7.68 2.56 12.30
C ALA A 60 8.16 1.60 11.20
N PHE A 61 7.85 0.31 11.31
CA PHE A 61 8.19 -0.72 10.33
C PHE A 61 7.62 -0.39 8.94
N GLY A 62 6.33 -0.05 8.86
CA GLY A 62 5.71 0.35 7.59
C GLY A 62 6.30 1.64 7.00
N GLN A 63 6.62 2.63 7.85
CA GLN A 63 7.25 3.88 7.43
C GLN A 63 8.67 3.70 6.89
N ASN A 64 9.38 2.66 7.33
CA ASN A 64 10.75 2.34 6.89
C ASN A 64 10.79 1.26 5.80
N GLY A 65 9.71 1.11 5.03
CA GLY A 65 9.67 0.24 3.83
C GLY A 65 9.42 -1.24 4.11
N GLY A 66 9.04 -1.59 5.34
CA GLY A 66 8.58 -2.93 5.69
C GLY A 66 7.16 -3.20 5.16
N ASP A 67 6.93 -4.38 4.61
CA ASP A 67 5.61 -4.80 4.11
C ASP A 67 4.72 -5.29 5.25
N LEU A 68 3.82 -4.43 5.74
CA LEU A 68 2.88 -4.76 6.81
C LEU A 68 1.86 -5.83 6.41
N LEU A 69 1.47 -5.89 5.13
CA LEU A 69 0.50 -6.86 4.66
C LEU A 69 1.12 -8.25 4.68
N TYR A 70 2.35 -8.37 4.16
CA TYR A 70 3.11 -9.60 4.25
C TYR A 70 3.40 -9.99 5.69
N LEU A 71 3.85 -9.04 6.52
CA LEU A 71 4.16 -9.32 7.92
C LEU A 71 2.96 -9.88 8.69
N LEU A 72 1.77 -9.28 8.55
CA LEU A 72 0.60 -9.64 9.34
C LEU A 72 -0.18 -10.81 8.75
N PHE A 73 -0.31 -10.88 7.42
CA PHE A 73 -1.24 -11.80 6.75
C PHE A 73 -0.56 -12.85 5.88
N ALA A 74 0.78 -12.80 5.73
CA ALA A 74 1.54 -13.65 4.84
C ALA A 74 1.17 -13.52 3.35
N GLU A 75 0.56 -12.39 2.98
CA GLU A 75 0.25 -12.01 1.60
C GLU A 75 1.37 -11.11 1.07
N GLU A 76 2.11 -11.55 0.06
CA GLU A 76 3.21 -10.75 -0.53
C GLU A 76 2.63 -9.56 -1.33
N SER A 77 2.88 -8.32 -0.90
CA SER A 77 2.46 -7.14 -1.68
C SER A 77 3.19 -7.02 -3.04
N GLY A 78 4.31 -7.73 -3.20
CA GLY A 78 5.17 -7.67 -4.39
C GLY A 78 4.66 -8.42 -5.62
N ALA A 79 3.81 -9.44 -5.45
CA ALA A 79 3.20 -10.16 -6.59
C ALA A 79 2.02 -9.39 -7.20
N GLU A 80 1.51 -8.39 -6.48
CA GLU A 80 0.26 -7.73 -6.80
C GLU A 80 0.44 -6.57 -7.81
N TYR A 81 1.58 -5.91 -7.90
CA TYR A 81 1.75 -4.75 -8.79
C TYR A 81 1.70 -5.08 -10.30
N ALA A 82 2.10 -6.30 -10.68
CA ALA A 82 2.03 -6.75 -12.07
C ALA A 82 0.61 -7.20 -12.49
N GLU A 83 -0.28 -7.49 -11.54
CA GLU A 83 -1.68 -7.91 -11.80
C GLU A 83 -2.75 -6.87 -11.35
N ILE A 84 -2.40 -5.88 -10.52
CA ILE A 84 -3.29 -4.78 -10.08
C ILE A 84 -3.52 -3.75 -11.20
N LEU A 85 -2.46 -3.48 -11.97
CA LEU A 85 -2.51 -2.49 -13.04
C LEU A 85 -2.79 -3.19 -14.37
N ASP A 86 -4.00 -2.98 -14.86
CA ASP A 86 -4.33 -3.19 -16.25
C ASP A 86 -3.60 -2.09 -17.04
N TRP A 87 -2.44 -2.43 -17.61
CA TRP A 87 -1.60 -1.46 -18.30
C TRP A 87 -2.27 -0.86 -19.53
N GLU A 88 -3.13 -1.63 -20.20
CA GLU A 88 -3.89 -1.11 -21.33
C GLU A 88 -4.89 -0.05 -20.85
N LEU A 89 -5.62 -0.33 -19.78
CA LEU A 89 -6.53 0.63 -19.18
C LEU A 89 -5.79 1.83 -18.57
N PHE A 90 -4.62 1.62 -17.97
CA PHE A 90 -3.78 2.69 -17.44
C PHE A 90 -3.46 3.71 -18.51
N GLU A 91 -2.94 3.28 -19.66
CA GLU A 91 -2.58 4.17 -20.77
C GLU A 91 -3.79 4.94 -21.29
N LYS A 92 -4.94 4.26 -21.42
CA LYS A 92 -6.20 4.87 -21.85
C LYS A 92 -6.71 5.92 -20.86
N VAL A 93 -6.69 5.61 -19.57
CA VAL A 93 -7.11 6.53 -18.50
C VAL A 93 -6.15 7.71 -18.40
N TRP A 94 -4.85 7.47 -18.53
CA TRP A 94 -3.85 8.54 -18.51
C TRP A 94 -4.02 9.49 -19.70
N ALA A 95 -4.15 8.95 -20.91
CA ALA A 95 -4.42 9.75 -22.11
C ALA A 95 -5.73 10.55 -21.98
N TRP A 96 -6.78 9.95 -21.40
CA TRP A 96 -8.04 10.66 -21.15
C TRP A 96 -7.85 11.83 -20.18
N VAL A 97 -7.16 11.63 -19.05
CA VAL A 97 -6.87 12.71 -18.08
C VAL A 97 -6.13 13.86 -18.76
N GLN A 98 -5.11 13.58 -19.58
CA GLN A 98 -4.37 14.63 -20.30
C GLN A 98 -5.25 15.44 -21.26
N ARG A 99 -6.34 14.86 -21.77
CA ARG A 99 -7.30 15.57 -22.64
C ARG A 99 -8.32 16.39 -21.85
N VAL A 100 -8.81 15.87 -20.71
CA VAL A 100 -9.99 16.45 -20.02
C VAL A 100 -9.64 17.27 -18.77
N ALA A 101 -8.48 17.02 -18.14
CA ALA A 101 -8.04 17.74 -16.95
C ALA A 101 -7.16 18.94 -17.34
N VAL A 102 -7.74 19.80 -18.17
CA VAL A 102 -7.12 21.04 -18.66
C VAL A 102 -8.05 22.22 -18.41
N ASP A 103 -7.49 23.42 -18.24
CA ASP A 103 -8.25 24.65 -18.11
C ASP A 103 -8.81 25.14 -19.46
N THR A 104 -9.47 26.29 -19.45
CA THR A 104 -10.06 26.90 -20.66
C THR A 104 -9.02 27.30 -21.71
N GLU A 105 -7.75 27.40 -21.33
CA GLU A 105 -6.62 27.69 -22.22
C GLU A 105 -5.89 26.40 -22.66
N GLY A 106 -6.38 25.24 -22.24
CA GLY A 106 -5.77 23.94 -22.54
C GLY A 106 -4.55 23.62 -21.67
N ARG A 107 -4.28 24.37 -20.59
CA ARG A 107 -3.16 24.07 -19.70
C ARG A 107 -3.58 22.96 -18.73
N PRO A 108 -2.72 21.96 -18.50
CA PRO A 108 -3.03 20.89 -17.55
C PRO A 108 -3.32 21.43 -16.15
N TYR A 109 -4.30 20.85 -15.48
CA TYR A 109 -4.55 21.11 -14.06
C TYR A 109 -3.32 20.76 -13.22
N PRO A 110 -3.21 21.27 -11.97
CA PRO A 110 -2.19 20.84 -11.01
C PRO A 110 -2.07 19.31 -10.89
N ALA A 111 -0.84 18.83 -10.64
CA ALA A 111 -0.51 17.40 -10.68
C ALA A 111 -1.32 16.55 -9.67
N ASP A 112 -1.69 17.14 -8.53
CA ASP A 112 -2.55 16.53 -7.53
C ASP A 112 -3.98 16.31 -8.05
N LEU A 113 -4.55 17.27 -8.79
CA LEU A 113 -5.85 17.13 -9.42
C LEU A 113 -5.83 16.13 -10.58
N GLN A 114 -4.77 16.11 -11.40
CA GLN A 114 -4.59 15.09 -12.43
C GLN A 114 -4.50 13.68 -11.81
N THR A 115 -3.74 13.54 -10.72
CA THR A 115 -3.62 12.27 -9.99
C THR A 115 -4.97 11.84 -9.39
N LYS A 116 -5.73 12.78 -8.84
CA LYS A 116 -7.08 12.52 -8.32
C LYS A 116 -8.02 12.07 -9.44
N ALA A 117 -8.03 12.78 -10.57
CA ALA A 117 -8.81 12.45 -11.76
C ALA A 117 -8.48 11.05 -12.28
N PHE A 118 -7.19 10.75 -12.45
CA PHE A 118 -6.69 9.45 -12.86
C PHE A 118 -7.19 8.33 -11.94
N ARG A 119 -6.97 8.48 -10.62
CA ARG A 119 -7.37 7.46 -9.63
C ARG A 119 -8.86 7.19 -9.66
N LEU A 120 -9.68 8.24 -9.78
CA LEU A 120 -11.14 8.12 -9.80
C LEU A 120 -11.63 7.46 -11.09
N ALA A 121 -11.14 7.90 -12.25
CA ALA A 121 -11.49 7.33 -13.54
C ALA A 121 -11.06 5.87 -13.65
N TYR A 122 -9.81 5.56 -13.27
CA TYR A 122 -9.29 4.20 -13.28
C TYR A 122 -10.12 3.25 -12.40
N ARG A 123 -10.49 3.70 -11.19
CA ARG A 123 -11.38 2.94 -10.29
C ARG A 123 -12.78 2.77 -10.88
N ALA A 124 -13.34 3.80 -11.52
CA ALA A 124 -14.65 3.76 -12.14
C ALA A 124 -14.68 2.73 -13.29
N CYS A 125 -13.67 2.74 -14.16
CA CYS A 125 -13.53 1.78 -15.26
C CYS A 125 -13.40 0.35 -14.72
N ARG A 126 -12.49 0.09 -13.76
CA ARG A 126 -12.31 -1.23 -13.15
C ARG A 126 -13.60 -1.75 -12.50
N ARG A 127 -14.31 -0.91 -11.73
CA ARG A 127 -15.57 -1.30 -11.06
C ARG A 127 -16.68 -1.62 -12.06
N ALA A 128 -16.80 -0.84 -13.12
CA ALA A 128 -17.79 -1.03 -14.16
C ALA A 128 -17.36 -2.06 -15.23
N LYS A 129 -16.17 -2.65 -15.09
CA LYS A 129 -15.53 -3.52 -16.10
C LYS A 129 -15.52 -2.87 -17.51
N ARG A 130 -15.27 -1.56 -17.57
CA ARG A 130 -15.10 -0.81 -18.82
C ARG A 130 -13.66 -0.89 -19.29
N ALA A 131 -13.48 -1.02 -20.61
CA ALA A 131 -12.17 -1.08 -21.26
C ALA A 131 -11.52 0.30 -21.47
N ASP A 132 -12.28 1.39 -21.28
CA ASP A 132 -11.83 2.76 -21.47
C ASP A 132 -12.63 3.75 -20.58
N PRO A 133 -12.13 4.98 -20.41
CA PRO A 133 -12.78 6.05 -19.64
C PRO A 133 -13.72 6.94 -20.47
N ASP A 134 -13.92 6.68 -21.75
CA ASP A 134 -14.73 7.57 -22.58
C ASP A 134 -16.21 7.53 -22.13
N GLY A 135 -16.82 8.71 -22.07
CA GLY A 135 -18.15 8.91 -21.49
C GLY A 135 -18.19 9.06 -19.96
N LEU A 136 -17.04 9.04 -19.27
CA LEU A 136 -16.94 9.56 -17.90
C LEU A 136 -16.97 11.10 -17.91
N ASP A 137 -17.63 11.69 -16.92
CA ASP A 137 -17.65 13.13 -16.69
C ASP A 137 -16.69 13.48 -15.54
N LEU A 138 -15.62 14.22 -15.87
CA LEU A 138 -14.61 14.62 -14.89
C LEU A 138 -15.20 15.47 -13.75
N THR A 139 -16.16 16.34 -14.06
CA THR A 139 -16.78 17.25 -13.08
C THR A 139 -17.60 16.45 -12.08
N LEU A 140 -18.37 15.46 -12.53
CA LEU A 140 -19.11 14.55 -11.66
C LEU A 140 -18.17 13.67 -10.83
N LEU A 141 -17.08 13.18 -11.42
CA LEU A 141 -16.09 12.37 -10.70
C LEU A 141 -15.43 13.16 -9.57
N LEU A 142 -15.01 14.40 -9.84
CA LEU A 142 -14.37 15.25 -8.84
C LEU A 142 -15.36 15.75 -7.78
N GLY A 143 -16.60 16.06 -8.17
CA GLY A 143 -17.66 16.53 -7.27
C GLY A 143 -18.18 15.48 -6.29
N ASN A 144 -18.21 14.20 -6.69
CA ASN A 144 -18.61 13.08 -5.82
C ASN A 144 -17.48 12.60 -4.87
N ALA A 145 -16.30 13.20 -4.97
CA ALA A 145 -15.10 12.84 -4.19
C ALA A 145 -14.71 13.92 -3.17
N ALA A 146 -15.67 14.78 -2.80
CA ALA A 146 -15.57 15.84 -1.79
C ALA A 146 -16.41 15.49 -0.55
#